data_AF-A0A960J3W4-F1
#
_entry.id   AF-A0A960J3W4-F1
#
_cell.length_a   1.000
_cell.length_b   1.000
_cell.length_c   1.000
_cell.angle_alpha   90.00
_cell.angle_beta   90.00
_cell.angle_gamma   90.00
#
_symmetry.space_group_name_H-M   'P 1'
#
loop_
_entity.id
_entity.type
_entity.pdbx_description
1 polymer ?
#
loop_
_entity_poly.entity_id
_entity_poly.type
_entity_poly.pdbx_seq_one_letter_code
_entity_poly.pdbx_strand_id
1 'polypeptide(L)'
;MGATLTPTTLELDAGDVVADVDPRVFGGLLEHMGRCVYEGVYEPTSAHADEHGCRTDVLDALRELSFTAVRYPGGNFVSGYDWRDGVGPRDQRPERLDRAWRCTESNQFGTDEFLPLCERMGWTPMMAVNLGTGTADDARDLVGYVNEPAGTHAGD
;
A
#
# COMPACT_ATOMS: atom_id res chain seq x y z
N MET A 1 50.84 -3.11 -13.34
CA MET A 1 50.39 -2.02 -14.23
C MET A 1 49.09 -1.48 -13.65
N GLY A 2 49.11 -0.27 -13.10
CA GLY A 2 47.90 0.36 -12.56
C GLY A 2 47.01 0.82 -13.70
N ALA A 3 45.72 0.52 -13.65
CA ALA A 3 44.77 0.98 -14.66
C ALA A 3 44.69 2.52 -14.61
N THR A 4 44.91 3.18 -15.74
CA THR A 4 44.69 4.61 -15.90
C THR A 4 43.17 4.85 -15.90
N LEU A 5 42.67 5.57 -14.91
CA LEU A 5 41.26 5.97 -14.87
C LEU A 5 41.05 7.16 -15.80
N THR A 6 40.15 7.02 -16.77
CA THR A 6 39.75 8.12 -17.65
C THR A 6 38.69 8.96 -16.92
N PRO A 7 38.81 10.30 -16.89
CA PRO A 7 37.79 11.15 -16.28
C PRO A 7 36.46 11.05 -17.04
N THR A 8 35.35 11.04 -16.31
CA THR A 8 34.00 11.23 -16.87
C THR A 8 33.57 12.67 -16.68
N THR A 9 33.03 13.29 -17.73
CA THR A 9 32.49 14.66 -17.70
C THR A 9 30.97 14.62 -17.66
N LEU A 10 30.37 15.50 -16.85
CA LEU A 10 28.93 15.70 -16.75
C LEU A 10 28.63 17.19 -16.98
N GLU A 11 27.79 17.50 -17.96
CA GLU A 11 27.40 18.87 -18.33
C GLU A 11 25.96 19.13 -17.89
N LEU A 12 25.71 20.32 -17.33
CA LEU A 12 24.41 20.75 -16.84
C LEU A 12 24.07 22.07 -17.52
N ASP A 13 23.04 22.06 -18.38
CA ASP A 13 22.50 23.24 -19.03
C ASP A 13 21.10 23.54 -18.47
N ALA A 14 20.94 24.69 -17.81
CA ALA A 14 19.66 25.11 -17.25
C ALA A 14 18.60 25.47 -18.32
N GLY A 15 19.01 25.63 -19.58
CA GLY A 15 18.12 25.78 -20.73
C GLY A 15 17.57 24.47 -21.29
N ASP A 16 18.20 23.32 -20.98
CA ASP A 16 17.78 21.99 -21.43
C ASP A 16 16.84 21.35 -20.39
N VAL A 17 15.67 21.96 -20.20
CA VAL A 17 14.66 21.50 -19.25
C VAL A 17 13.88 20.33 -19.82
N VAL A 18 13.86 19.19 -19.09
CA VAL A 18 13.06 18.01 -19.47
C VAL A 18 11.58 18.22 -19.14
N ALA A 19 11.24 18.36 -17.85
CA ALA A 19 9.88 18.56 -17.36
C ALA A 19 9.88 18.91 -15.86
N ASP A 20 8.74 19.37 -15.35
CA ASP A 20 8.48 19.42 -13.91
C ASP A 20 8.46 18.00 -13.32
N VAL A 21 9.07 17.84 -12.14
CA VAL A 21 9.09 16.56 -11.44
C VAL A 21 7.78 16.38 -10.68
N ASP A 22 6.92 15.48 -11.15
CA ASP A 22 5.70 15.10 -10.45
C ASP A 22 6.05 14.39 -9.12
N PRO A 23 5.56 14.85 -7.96
CA PRO A 23 5.92 14.23 -6.68
C PRO A 23 5.59 12.74 -6.58
N ARG A 24 4.62 12.23 -7.37
CA ARG A 24 4.20 10.82 -7.37
C ARG A 24 5.29 9.86 -7.85
N VAL A 25 6.39 10.35 -8.45
CA VAL A 25 7.56 9.52 -8.74
C VAL A 25 8.26 9.04 -7.48
N PHE A 26 8.06 9.72 -6.35
CA PHE A 26 8.57 9.35 -5.02
C PHE A 26 7.52 8.53 -4.24
N GLY A 27 6.84 7.63 -4.93
CA GLY A 27 5.83 6.75 -4.33
C GLY A 27 6.41 5.49 -3.69
N GLY A 28 5.59 4.83 -2.86
CA GLY A 28 5.86 3.53 -2.25
C GLY A 28 4.85 2.46 -2.69
N LEU A 29 5.09 1.23 -2.24
CA LEU A 29 4.20 0.08 -2.46
C LEU A 29 4.13 -0.75 -1.18
N LEU A 30 2.91 -1.05 -0.75
CA LEU A 30 2.60 -1.90 0.39
C LEU A 30 1.77 -3.09 -0.14
N GLU A 31 2.41 -4.25 -0.25
CA GLU A 31 1.75 -5.49 -0.68
C GLU A 31 1.58 -6.43 0.49
N HIS A 32 0.48 -7.19 0.50
CA HIS A 32 0.34 -8.40 1.33
C HIS A 32 1.29 -9.49 0.82
N MET A 33 2.58 -9.32 1.11
CA MET A 33 3.66 -10.23 0.72
C MET A 33 4.67 -10.34 1.85
N GLY A 34 4.85 -11.56 2.37
CA GLY A 34 5.82 -11.84 3.43
C GLY A 34 5.55 -10.98 4.66
N ARG A 35 6.52 -10.14 5.02
CA ARG A 35 6.48 -9.29 6.22
C ARG A 35 6.34 -7.79 5.91
N CYS A 36 5.79 -7.46 4.75
CA CYS A 36 5.60 -6.06 4.36
C CYS A 36 4.47 -5.40 5.18
N VAL A 37 3.34 -6.10 5.31
CA VAL A 37 2.22 -5.70 6.18
C VAL A 37 2.42 -6.24 7.60
N TYR A 38 2.20 -7.54 7.79
CA TYR A 38 2.35 -8.23 9.09
C TYR A 38 3.82 -8.31 9.51
N GLU A 39 4.12 -8.12 10.80
CA GLU A 39 5.47 -7.94 11.36
C GLU A 39 6.25 -6.72 10.82
N GLY A 40 5.70 -6.04 9.81
CA GLY A 40 6.22 -4.84 9.15
C GLY A 40 5.52 -3.59 9.68
N VAL A 41 4.66 -2.98 8.85
CA VAL A 41 3.91 -1.78 9.24
C VAL A 41 2.84 -2.06 10.31
N TYR A 42 2.32 -3.28 10.36
CA TYR A 42 1.25 -3.69 11.26
C TYR A 42 1.68 -4.90 12.10
N GLU A 43 1.76 -4.69 13.42
CA GLU A 43 2.07 -5.73 14.40
C GLU A 43 1.47 -5.34 15.77
N PRO A 44 0.18 -5.63 16.03
CA PRO A 44 -0.52 -5.19 17.24
C PRO A 44 0.10 -5.67 18.55
N THR A 45 0.88 -6.74 18.53
CA THR A 45 1.53 -7.29 19.73
C THR A 45 2.90 -6.66 20.00
N SER A 46 3.40 -5.81 19.10
CA SER A 46 4.68 -5.12 19.27
C SER A 46 4.65 -4.13 20.43
N ALA A 47 5.78 -3.99 21.13
CA ALA A 47 5.99 -2.91 22.10
C ALA A 47 5.97 -1.51 21.46
N HIS A 48 6.11 -1.44 20.13
CA HIS A 48 6.04 -0.21 19.33
C HIS A 48 4.69 -0.04 18.62
N ALA A 49 3.68 -0.86 18.91
CA ALA A 49 2.36 -0.71 18.31
C ALA A 49 1.65 0.54 18.86
N ASP A 50 1.05 1.32 17.98
CA ASP A 50 0.06 2.33 18.35
C ASP A 50 -1.33 1.74 18.57
N GLU A 51 -2.31 2.60 18.88
CA GLU A 51 -3.71 2.22 19.12
C GLU A 51 -4.41 1.57 17.90
N HIS A 52 -3.84 1.70 16.70
CA HIS A 52 -4.33 1.05 15.49
C HIS A 52 -3.57 -0.23 15.17
N GLY A 53 -2.62 -0.65 16.00
CA GLY A 53 -1.76 -1.82 15.79
C GLY A 53 -0.61 -1.58 14.82
N CYS A 54 -0.40 -0.33 14.36
CA CYS A 54 0.69 0.01 13.47
C CYS A 54 1.98 0.29 14.26
N ARG A 55 3.12 -0.14 13.74
CA ARG A 55 4.42 0.03 14.40
C ARG A 55 4.95 1.45 14.24
N THR A 56 4.97 2.24 15.31
CA THR A 56 5.38 3.65 15.28
C THR A 56 6.84 3.82 14.85
N ASP A 57 7.72 2.92 15.26
CA ASP A 57 9.14 2.94 14.89
C ASP A 57 9.35 2.74 13.38
N VAL A 58 8.54 1.90 12.75
CA VAL A 58 8.52 1.73 11.29
C VAL A 58 7.93 2.96 10.62
N LEU A 59 6.81 3.46 11.12
CA LEU A 59 6.17 4.64 10.55
C LEU A 59 7.08 5.88 10.62
N ASP A 60 7.81 6.08 11.71
CA ASP A 60 8.77 7.18 11.84
C ASP A 60 9.88 7.08 10.79
N ALA A 61 10.45 5.89 10.58
CA ALA A 61 11.42 5.67 9.50
C ALA A 61 10.82 5.92 8.11
N LEU A 62 9.55 5.56 7.88
CA LEU A 62 8.87 5.82 6.61
C LEU A 62 8.56 7.32 6.40
N ARG A 63 8.34 8.09 7.47
CA ARG A 63 8.17 9.55 7.38
C ARG A 63 9.43 10.23 6.86
N GLU A 64 10.62 9.74 7.25
CA GLU A 64 11.89 10.27 6.76
C GLU A 64 12.06 10.10 5.24
N LEU A 65 11.43 9.06 4.65
CA LEU A 65 11.47 8.81 3.20
C LEU A 65 10.54 9.73 2.39
N SER A 66 9.60 10.42 3.05
CA SER A 66 8.67 11.37 2.41
C SER A 66 7.91 10.81 1.20
N PHE A 67 7.38 9.59 1.32
CA PHE A 67 6.55 9.02 0.25
C PHE A 67 5.32 9.88 -0.03
N THR A 68 4.98 10.03 -1.31
CA THR A 68 3.89 10.92 -1.76
C THR A 68 2.61 10.16 -2.09
N ALA A 69 2.75 8.97 -2.68
CA ALA A 69 1.66 8.07 -2.99
C ALA A 69 2.06 6.63 -2.64
N VAL A 70 1.13 5.82 -2.15
CA VAL A 70 1.39 4.42 -1.82
C VAL A 70 0.41 3.50 -2.52
N ARG A 71 0.95 2.55 -3.28
CA ARG A 71 0.18 1.51 -3.97
C ARG A 71 -0.17 0.36 -3.01
N TYR A 72 -1.43 -0.08 -3.03
CA TYR A 72 -1.99 -1.12 -2.16
C TYR A 72 -3.19 -1.83 -2.85
N PRO A 73 -3.56 -3.09 -2.54
CA PRO A 73 -2.92 -4.07 -1.64
C PRO A 73 -1.81 -4.89 -2.27
N GLY A 74 -1.34 -4.53 -3.47
CA GLY A 74 -0.16 -5.15 -4.04
C GLY A 74 -0.08 -5.22 -5.55
N GLY A 75 0.91 -6.01 -5.96
CA GLY A 75 1.11 -6.63 -7.27
C GLY A 75 0.33 -7.93 -7.41
N ASN A 76 0.97 -9.08 -7.22
CA ASN A 76 0.37 -10.36 -7.58
C ASN A 76 -0.79 -10.74 -6.65
N PHE A 77 -0.70 -10.39 -5.36
CA PHE A 77 -1.72 -10.66 -4.35
C PHE A 77 -3.13 -10.23 -4.79
N VAL A 78 -3.27 -9.03 -5.37
CA VAL A 78 -4.58 -8.45 -5.70
C VAL A 78 -5.35 -9.27 -6.74
N SER A 79 -4.67 -10.08 -7.57
CA SER A 79 -5.32 -10.88 -8.61
C SER A 79 -6.20 -12.03 -8.07
N GLY A 80 -6.02 -12.39 -6.80
CA GLY A 80 -6.79 -13.42 -6.10
C GLY A 80 -7.56 -12.89 -4.90
N TYR A 81 -7.56 -11.57 -4.68
CA TYR A 81 -8.04 -10.94 -3.45
C TYR A 81 -9.49 -10.45 -3.58
N ASP A 82 -10.32 -10.76 -2.58
CA ASP A 82 -11.63 -10.13 -2.40
C ASP A 82 -11.51 -9.00 -1.37
N TRP A 83 -11.68 -7.76 -1.81
CA TRP A 83 -11.51 -6.58 -0.94
C TRP A 83 -12.49 -6.57 0.24
N ARG A 84 -13.64 -7.24 0.11
CA ARG A 84 -14.65 -7.33 1.17
C ARG A 84 -14.20 -8.20 2.34
N ASP A 85 -13.26 -9.12 2.11
CA ASP A 85 -12.69 -9.92 3.18
C ASP A 85 -11.83 -9.06 4.14
N GLY A 86 -11.37 -7.88 3.71
CA GLY A 86 -10.53 -6.95 4.48
C GLY A 86 -11.24 -5.73 5.07
N VAL A 87 -12.57 -5.73 5.18
CA VAL A 87 -13.34 -4.61 5.75
C VAL A 87 -14.27 -5.10 6.87
N GLY A 88 -14.82 -4.17 7.66
CA GLY A 88 -15.70 -4.46 8.78
C GLY A 88 -14.98 -5.01 10.02
N PRO A 89 -15.71 -5.56 11.01
CA PRO A 89 -15.14 -6.05 12.27
C PRO A 89 -14.09 -7.16 12.05
N ARG A 90 -12.87 -6.95 12.56
CA ARG A 90 -11.72 -7.83 12.32
C ARG A 90 -11.93 -9.29 12.76
N ASP A 91 -12.74 -9.51 13.78
CA ASP A 91 -13.09 -10.84 14.31
C ASP A 91 -14.06 -11.62 13.41
N GLN A 92 -14.67 -10.96 12.43
CA GLN A 92 -15.58 -11.54 11.44
C GLN A 92 -14.93 -11.73 10.06
N ARG A 93 -13.72 -11.22 9.87
CA ARG A 93 -12.98 -11.32 8.61
C ARG A 93 -12.43 -12.74 8.40
N PRO A 94 -12.57 -13.33 7.21
CA PRO A 94 -12.13 -14.70 6.97
C PRO A 94 -10.63 -14.78 6.69
N GLU A 95 -9.98 -15.85 7.14
CA GLU A 95 -8.66 -16.22 6.64
C GLU A 95 -8.77 -16.81 5.22
N ARG A 96 -7.84 -16.43 4.33
CA ARG A 96 -7.79 -16.89 2.94
C ARG A 96 -6.41 -17.42 2.57
N LEU A 97 -6.37 -18.41 1.68
CA LEU A 97 -5.11 -18.80 1.06
C LEU A 97 -4.76 -17.80 -0.04
N ASP A 98 -3.68 -17.05 0.15
CA ASP A 98 -3.06 -16.33 -0.95
C ASP A 98 -2.30 -17.31 -1.85
N ARG A 99 -2.74 -17.40 -3.10
CA ARG A 99 -2.16 -18.28 -4.11
C ARG A 99 -0.87 -17.72 -4.71
N ALA A 100 -0.68 -16.40 -4.70
CA ALA A 100 0.49 -15.76 -5.26
C ALA A 100 1.73 -16.09 -4.43
N TRP A 101 1.65 -15.94 -3.11
CA TRP A 101 2.77 -16.14 -2.19
C TRP A 101 2.66 -17.40 -1.34
N ARG A 102 1.59 -18.19 -1.52
CA ARG A 102 1.37 -19.48 -0.82
C ARG A 102 1.36 -19.33 0.70
N CYS A 103 0.81 -18.22 1.18
CA CYS A 103 0.62 -17.93 2.60
C CYS A 103 -0.86 -17.86 2.95
N THR A 104 -1.17 -17.93 4.25
CA THR A 104 -2.51 -17.63 4.74
C THR A 104 -2.58 -16.13 5.02
N GLU A 105 -3.53 -15.45 4.40
CA GLU A 105 -3.88 -14.06 4.62
C GLU A 105 -4.96 -13.99 5.70
N SER A 106 -4.67 -13.28 6.80
CA SER A 106 -5.57 -13.17 7.96
C SER A 106 -6.66 -12.10 7.78
N ASN A 107 -6.47 -11.19 6.83
CA ASN A 107 -7.28 -10.01 6.57
C ASN A 107 -7.44 -9.07 7.79
N GLN A 108 -6.54 -9.16 8.78
CA GLN A 108 -6.53 -8.26 9.92
C GLN A 108 -6.11 -6.84 9.56
N PHE A 109 -5.47 -6.67 8.40
CA PHE A 109 -5.17 -5.37 7.80
C PHE A 109 -5.77 -5.32 6.39
N GLY A 110 -6.72 -4.42 6.16
CA GLY A 110 -7.40 -4.26 4.88
C GLY A 110 -7.63 -2.80 4.52
N THR A 111 -8.65 -2.53 3.70
CA THR A 111 -8.96 -1.15 3.25
C THR A 111 -9.26 -0.22 4.43
N ASP A 112 -9.94 -0.73 5.45
CA ASP A 112 -10.34 0.04 6.65
C ASP A 112 -9.14 0.42 7.54
N GLU A 113 -8.01 -0.30 7.44
CA GLU A 113 -6.77 0.07 8.13
C GLU A 113 -5.85 0.91 7.25
N PHE A 114 -5.79 0.60 5.95
CA PHE A 114 -4.88 1.24 5.01
C PHE A 114 -5.22 2.72 4.77
N LEU A 115 -6.50 3.06 4.58
CA LEU A 115 -6.90 4.45 4.27
C LEU A 115 -6.63 5.40 5.45
N PRO A 116 -6.98 5.08 6.71
CA PRO A 116 -6.59 5.92 7.86
C PRO A 116 -5.07 5.99 8.06
N LEU A 117 -4.33 4.92 7.75
CA LEU A 117 -2.87 4.96 7.76
C LEU A 117 -2.34 5.96 6.74
N CYS A 118 -2.85 5.96 5.50
CA CYS A 118 -2.49 6.94 4.47
C CYS A 118 -2.76 8.37 4.93
N GLU A 119 -3.92 8.64 5.54
CA GLU A 119 -4.26 9.96 6.07
C GLU A 119 -3.24 10.43 7.12
N ARG A 120 -2.95 9.58 8.12
CA ARG A 120 -1.97 9.86 9.19
C ARG A 120 -0.54 10.06 8.67
N MET A 121 -0.21 9.48 7.52
CA MET A 121 1.12 9.55 6.91
C MET A 121 1.22 10.61 5.80
N GLY A 122 0.11 11.24 5.42
CA GLY A 122 0.07 12.20 4.32
C GLY A 122 0.25 11.56 2.94
N TRP A 123 -0.05 10.27 2.79
CA TRP A 123 0.10 9.55 1.54
C TRP A 123 -1.16 9.62 0.70
N THR A 124 -1.01 9.80 -0.62
CA THR A 124 -2.11 9.57 -1.56
C THR A 124 -2.29 8.06 -1.78
N PRO A 125 -3.44 7.46 -1.43
CA PRO A 125 -3.67 6.04 -1.67
C PRO A 125 -3.82 5.76 -3.18
N MET A 126 -3.07 4.78 -3.69
CA MET A 126 -3.20 4.25 -5.05
C MET A 126 -3.74 2.82 -4.99
N MET A 127 -5.06 2.68 -5.07
CA MET A 127 -5.75 1.40 -4.93
C MET A 127 -5.65 0.56 -6.21
N ALA A 128 -5.24 -0.70 -6.06
CA ALA A 128 -5.32 -1.72 -7.10
C ALA A 128 -6.62 -2.54 -6.93
N VAL A 129 -7.23 -2.91 -8.05
CA VAL A 129 -8.45 -3.73 -8.09
C VAL A 129 -8.16 -5.12 -8.65
N ASN A 130 -8.90 -6.13 -8.19
CA ASN A 130 -8.74 -7.50 -8.66
C ASN A 130 -9.33 -7.67 -10.07
N LEU A 131 -8.46 -7.81 -11.06
CA LEU A 131 -8.82 -8.16 -12.44
C LEU A 131 -8.35 -9.56 -12.86
N GLY A 132 -7.87 -10.37 -11.91
CA GLY A 132 -7.47 -11.75 -12.16
C GLY A 132 -8.64 -12.72 -12.01
N THR A 133 -9.27 -12.68 -10.83
CA THR A 133 -10.41 -13.53 -10.46
C THR A 133 -11.67 -12.74 -10.12
N GLY A 134 -11.55 -11.44 -9.90
CA GLY A 134 -12.66 -10.52 -9.67
C GLY A 134 -13.34 -10.07 -10.96
N THR A 135 -14.37 -9.25 -10.79
CA THR A 135 -15.20 -8.70 -11.86
C THR A 135 -15.15 -7.17 -11.91
N ALA A 136 -15.68 -6.59 -12.99
CA ALA A 136 -15.86 -5.15 -13.08
C ALA A 136 -16.83 -4.61 -12.03
N ASP A 137 -17.82 -5.41 -11.61
CA ASP A 137 -18.75 -5.05 -10.53
C ASP A 137 -18.02 -5.02 -9.18
N ASP A 138 -17.16 -5.99 -8.89
CA ASP A 138 -16.35 -5.96 -7.65
C ASP A 138 -15.48 -4.70 -7.57
N ALA A 139 -14.92 -4.25 -8.71
CA ALA A 139 -14.15 -3.02 -8.80
C ALA A 139 -15.01 -1.76 -8.64
N ARG A 140 -16.20 -1.72 -9.26
CA ARG A 140 -17.17 -0.63 -9.06
C ARG A 140 -17.55 -0.52 -7.59
N ASP A 141 -17.83 -1.65 -6.94
CA ASP A 141 -18.28 -1.68 -5.56
C ASP A 141 -17.17 -1.18 -4.60
N LEU A 142 -15.91 -1.53 -4.85
CA LEU A 142 -14.78 -0.96 -4.09
C LEU A 142 -14.68 0.56 -4.29
N VAL A 143 -14.81 1.05 -5.53
CA VAL A 143 -14.80 2.50 -5.82
C VAL A 143 -15.92 3.22 -5.10
N GLY A 144 -17.11 2.61 -5.08
CA GLY A 144 -18.27 3.11 -4.33
C GLY A 144 -17.96 3.16 -2.83
N TYR A 145 -17.49 2.05 -2.26
CA TYR A 145 -17.21 1.91 -0.83
C TYR A 145 -16.24 2.99 -0.31
N VAL A 146 -15.19 3.31 -1.08
CA VAL A 146 -14.14 4.24 -0.61
C VAL A 146 -14.39 5.72 -0.95
N ASN A 147 -15.32 6.04 -1.86
CA ASN A 147 -15.51 7.41 -2.34
C ASN A 147 -16.92 7.95 -2.17
N GLU A 148 -17.93 7.11 -2.00
CA GLU A 148 -19.30 7.57 -1.81
C GLU A 148 -19.56 8.01 -0.36
N PRO A 149 -20.54 8.90 -0.12
CA PRO A 149 -20.94 9.26 1.24
C PRO A 149 -21.44 8.03 2.02
N ALA A 150 -21.15 8.00 3.32
CA ALA A 150 -21.65 6.94 4.20
C ALA A 150 -23.19 6.81 4.12
N GLY A 151 -23.69 5.57 4.10
CA GLY A 151 -25.11 5.23 4.02
C GLY A 151 -25.64 5.02 2.59
N THR A 152 -24.78 5.00 1.57
CA THR A 152 -25.18 4.68 0.19
C THR A 152 -25.06 3.20 -0.16
N HIS A 153 -24.36 2.40 0.65
CA HIS A 153 -24.14 0.96 0.40
C HIS A 153 -25.00 0.07 1.28
N ALA A 154 -25.42 -1.07 0.73
CA ALA A 154 -26.12 -2.10 1.50
C ALA A 154 -25.11 -2.84 2.38
N GLY A 155 -24.97 -2.42 3.64
CA GLY A 155 -24.04 -3.02 4.60
C GLY A 155 -23.39 -2.05 5.59
N ASP A 156 -23.59 -0.74 5.42
CA ASP A 156 -23.24 0.30 6.40
C ASP A 156 -24.13 0.24 7.67
#